data_AF-A0A2E6GGR8-F1
#
_entry.id   AF-A0A2E6GGR8-F1
#
_cell.length_a   1.000
_cell.length_b   1.000
_cell.length_c   1.000
_cell.angle_alpha   90.00
_cell.angle_beta   90.00
_cell.angle_gamma   90.00
#
_symmetry.space_group_name_H-M   'P 1'
#
loop_
_entity.id
_entity.type
_entity.pdbx_description
1 polymer ?
#
loop_
_entity_poly.entity_id
_entity_poly.type
_entity_poly.pdbx_seq_one_letter_code
_entity_poly.pdbx_strand_id
1 'polypeptide(L)'
;MKIINLVFQFLMSISLIAIFLYWSIAFDSAFEADRACHSDLSSYLVETERYGCDHDTETHQWILYKNLDVSEAEIIKRFRYKFL
;
A
#
# COMPACT_ATOMS: atom_id res chain seq x y z
N MET A 1 -8.06 -25.88 -30.60
CA MET A 1 -6.69 -25.40 -30.29
C MET A 1 -6.55 -23.87 -30.36
N LYS A 2 -7.02 -23.18 -31.41
CA LYS A 2 -6.93 -21.70 -31.51
C LYS A 2 -7.68 -20.94 -30.41
N ILE A 3 -8.90 -21.35 -30.07
CA ILE A 3 -9.72 -20.71 -29.02
C ILE A 3 -9.05 -20.85 -27.65
N ILE A 4 -8.53 -22.04 -27.33
CA ILE A 4 -7.83 -22.31 -26.07
C ILE A 4 -6.58 -21.42 -25.96
N ASN A 5 -5.79 -21.30 -27.03
CA ASN A 5 -4.62 -20.42 -27.05
C ASN A 5 -5.00 -18.94 -26.84
N LEU A 6 -6.11 -18.49 -27.45
CA LEU A 6 -6.62 -17.13 -27.26
C LEU A 6 -6.99 -16.86 -25.79
N VAL A 7 -7.63 -17.82 -25.12
CA VAL A 7 -7.99 -17.72 -23.70
C VAL A 7 -6.73 -17.61 -22.84
N PHE A 8 -5.72 -18.45 -23.08
CA PHE A 8 -4.46 -18.36 -22.34
C PHE A 8 -3.73 -17.03 -22.57
N GLN A 9 -3.67 -16.54 -23.81
CA GLN A 9 -3.07 -15.24 -24.11
C GLN A 9 -3.80 -14.09 -23.41
N PHE A 10 -5.13 -14.14 -23.38
CA PHE A 10 -5.94 -13.15 -22.68
C PHE A 10 -5.66 -13.15 -21.16
N LEU A 11 -5.66 -14.33 -20.53
CA LEU A 11 -5.34 -14.46 -19.10
C LEU A 11 -3.94 -13.95 -18.77
N MET A 12 -2.94 -14.33 -19.59
CA MET A 12 -1.57 -13.83 -19.43
C MET A 12 -1.49 -12.31 -19.55
N SER A 13 -2.24 -11.72 -20.49
CA SER A 13 -2.27 -10.27 -20.69
C SER A 13 -2.86 -9.57 -19.46
N ILE A 14 -3.93 -10.10 -18.88
CA ILE A 14 -4.52 -9.60 -17.64
C ILE A 14 -3.51 -9.68 -16.49
N SER A 15 -2.84 -10.82 -16.32
CA SER A 15 -1.83 -11.00 -15.27
C SER A 15 -0.68 -10.00 -15.40
N LEU A 16 -0.18 -9.77 -16.62
CA LEU A 16 0.88 -8.79 -16.87
C LEU A 16 0.43 -7.37 -16.54
N ILE A 17 -0.78 -6.99 -16.93
CA ILE A 17 -1.36 -5.68 -16.60
C ILE A 17 -1.48 -5.53 -15.08
N ALA A 18 -1.97 -6.55 -14.37
CA ALA A 18 -2.12 -6.51 -12.92
C ALA A 18 -0.76 -6.34 -12.21
N ILE A 19 0.27 -7.07 -12.65
CA ILE A 19 1.64 -6.94 -12.11
C ILE A 19 2.19 -5.53 -12.40
N PHE A 20 1.98 -5.01 -13.62
CA PHE A 20 2.44 -3.69 -14.00
C PHE A 20 1.77 -2.59 -13.17
N LEU A 21 0.46 -2.66 -12.98
CA LEU A 21 -0.29 -1.72 -12.14
C LEU A 21 0.15 -1.81 -10.69
N TYR A 22 0.29 -3.04 -10.16
CA TYR A 22 0.84 -3.26 -8.84
C TYR A 22 2.22 -2.64 -8.72
N TRP A 23 3.13 -2.79 -9.66
CA TRP A 23 4.44 -2.15 -9.55
C TRP A 23 4.38 -0.61 -9.66
N SER A 24 3.51 -0.08 -10.53
CA SER A 24 3.44 1.35 -10.85
C SER A 24 2.82 2.24 -9.76
N ILE A 25 1.97 1.67 -8.89
CA ILE A 25 1.30 2.44 -7.81
C ILE A 25 2.18 2.57 -6.55
N ALA A 26 3.28 1.81 -6.44
CA ALA A 26 4.17 1.91 -5.28
C ALA A 26 5.07 3.15 -5.35
N PHE A 27 5.36 3.69 -4.17
CA PHE A 27 6.42 4.69 -3.99
C PHE A 27 7.79 4.11 -4.34
N ASP A 28 8.71 4.96 -4.79
CA ASP A 28 10.03 4.51 -5.28
C ASP A 28 10.98 4.12 -4.15
N SER A 29 10.71 4.55 -2.90
CA SER A 29 11.53 4.22 -1.74
C SER A 29 10.73 4.20 -0.44
N ALA A 30 11.29 3.55 0.58
CA ALA A 30 10.76 3.58 1.94
C ALA A 30 10.65 5.01 2.49
N PHE A 31 11.60 5.89 2.13
CA PHE A 31 11.62 7.30 2.55
C PHE A 31 10.50 8.11 1.90
N GLU A 32 10.18 7.86 0.63
CA GLU A 32 9.07 8.54 -0.03
C GLU A 32 7.73 8.12 0.56
N ALA A 33 7.55 6.82 0.83
CA ALA A 33 6.37 6.30 1.51
C ALA A 33 6.24 6.82 2.95
N ASP A 34 7.35 6.93 3.68
CA ASP A 34 7.41 7.54 5.01
C ASP A 34 6.90 8.99 4.99
N ARG A 35 7.48 9.80 4.10
CA ARG A 35 7.08 11.20 3.92
C ARG A 35 5.60 11.33 3.55
N ALA A 36 5.09 10.44 2.69
CA ALA A 36 3.67 10.44 2.34
C ALA A 36 2.78 10.06 3.53
N CYS A 37 3.17 9.06 4.32
CA CYS A 37 2.44 8.67 5.53
C CYS A 37 2.37 9.82 6.53
N HIS A 38 3.52 10.43 6.85
CA HIS A 38 3.59 11.54 7.82
C HIS A 38 2.94 12.83 7.30
N SER A 39 2.96 13.06 5.98
CA SER A 39 2.20 14.14 5.36
C SER A 39 0.69 13.93 5.55
N ASP A 40 0.17 12.73 5.29
CA ASP A 40 -1.24 12.41 5.51
C ASP A 40 -1.59 12.47 7.01
N LEU A 41 -0.72 11.95 7.89
CA LEU A 41 -0.87 12.03 9.35
C LEU A 41 -1.03 13.47 9.84
N SER A 42 -0.30 14.42 9.26
CA SER A 42 -0.39 15.85 9.63
C SER A 42 -1.76 16.48 9.39
N SER A 43 -2.60 15.87 8.54
CA SER A 43 -3.97 16.32 8.28
C SER A 43 -4.97 15.89 9.35
N TYR A 44 -4.59 14.97 10.24
CA TYR A 44 -5.44 14.52 11.34
C TYR A 44 -5.23 15.38 12.59
N LEU A 45 -6.32 15.72 13.28
CA LEU A 45 -6.29 16.52 14.51
C LEU A 45 -5.67 15.68 15.64
N VAL A 46 -4.43 16.02 16.00
CA VAL A 46 -3.57 15.29 16.96
C VAL A 46 -4.15 15.26 18.39
N GLU A 47 -5.09 16.15 18.72
CA GLU A 47 -5.46 16.39 20.13
C GLU A 47 -6.48 15.41 20.72
N THR A 48 -7.24 14.66 19.92
CA THR A 48 -8.28 13.74 20.45
C THR A 48 -8.16 12.30 19.99
N GLU A 49 -7.38 12.03 18.95
CA GLU A 49 -7.31 10.72 18.32
C GLU A 49 -5.85 10.31 18.15
N ARG A 50 -5.49 9.14 18.69
CA ARG A 50 -4.12 8.59 18.67
C ARG A 50 -3.81 8.03 17.29
N TYR A 51 -3.61 8.90 16.30
CA TYR A 51 -3.13 8.50 14.98
C TYR A 51 -1.62 8.27 14.98
N GLY A 52 -1.15 7.37 14.11
CA GLY A 52 0.28 7.10 13.94
C GLY A 52 0.61 6.49 12.58
N CYS A 53 1.89 6.52 12.25
CA CYS A 53 2.47 5.82 11.11
C CYS A 53 3.40 4.72 11.63
N ASP A 54 3.21 3.49 11.19
CA ASP A 54 4.09 2.35 11.51
C ASP A 54 4.78 1.84 10.25
N HIS A 55 6.03 1.41 10.39
CA HIS A 55 6.84 0.89 9.28
C HIS A 55 6.83 -0.63 9.29
N ASP A 56 6.00 -1.22 8.43
CA ASP A 56 5.97 -2.65 8.21
C ASP A 56 7.01 -3.02 7.12
N THR A 57 8.19 -3.39 7.58
CA THR A 57 9.31 -3.81 6.73
C THR A 57 9.09 -5.16 6.08
N GLU A 58 8.28 -6.05 6.67
CA GLU A 58 8.05 -7.40 6.14
C GLU A 58 7.27 -7.35 4.82
N THR A 59 6.37 -6.38 4.72
CA THR A 59 5.49 -6.21 3.55
C THR A 59 5.77 -4.93 2.75
N HIS A 60 6.85 -4.23 3.09
CA HIS A 60 7.34 -3.02 2.41
C HIS A 60 6.31 -1.90 2.34
N GLN A 61 5.74 -1.54 3.48
CA GLN A 61 4.73 -0.49 3.55
C GLN A 61 4.83 0.33 4.83
N TRP A 62 4.44 1.59 4.72
CA TRP A 62 4.04 2.40 5.88
C TRP A 62 2.53 2.29 6.08
N ILE A 63 2.10 2.22 7.33
CA ILE A 63 0.70 2.04 7.69
C ILE A 63 0.28 3.24 8.52
N LEU A 64 -0.64 4.04 7.99
CA LEU A 64 -1.34 5.07 8.76
C LEU A 64 -2.50 4.38 9.48
N TYR A 65 -2.52 4.50 10.81
CA TYR A 65 -3.50 3.86 11.67
C TYR A 65 -4.06 4.82 12.71
N LYS A 66 -5.22 4.45 13.25
CA LYS A 66 -5.83 5.03 14.45
C LYS A 66 -5.75 4.01 15.58
N ASN A 67 -5.11 4.39 16.68
CA ASN A 67 -5.05 3.56 17.86
C ASN A 67 -6.40 3.58 18.59
N LEU A 68 -6.93 2.39 18.86
CA LEU A 68 -8.15 2.19 19.63
C LEU A 68 -7.71 1.64 20.99
N ASP A 69 -7.94 2.40 22.07
CA ASP A 69 -7.38 2.12 23.41
C ASP A 69 -7.65 0.70 23.96
N VAL A 70 -8.61 -0.02 23.39
CA VAL A 70 -9.10 -1.32 23.89
C VAL A 70 -9.08 -2.42 22.82
N SER A 71 -8.61 -2.12 21.60
CA SER A 71 -8.65 -3.07 20.48
C SER A 71 -7.46 -2.90 19.54
N GLU A 72 -7.41 -3.75 18.52
CA GLU A 72 -6.46 -3.60 17.42
C GLU A 72 -6.60 -2.22 16.77
N ALA A 73 -5.47 -1.66 16.33
CA ALA A 73 -5.45 -0.38 15.64
C ALA A 73 -6.23 -0.47 14.32
N GLU A 74 -7.03 0.55 14.04
CA GLU A 74 -7.76 0.67 12.79
C GLU A 74 -6.82 1.18 11.70
N ILE A 75 -6.68 0.42 10.61
CA ILE A 75 -5.83 0.81 9.49
C ILE A 75 -6.61 1.75 8.56
N ILE A 76 -6.06 2.95 8.37
CA ILE A 76 -6.66 3.99 7.54
C ILE A 76 -6.13 3.90 6.12
N LYS A 77 -4.80 3.80 5.97
CA LYS A 77 -4.15 3.81 4.66
C LYS A 77 -2.80 3.10 4.70
N ARG A 78 -2.43 2.51 3.57
CA ARG A 78 -1.16 1.82 3.35
C ARG A 78 -0.37 2.51 2.25
N PHE A 79 0.90 2.76 2.51
CA PHE A 79 1.84 3.41 1.61
C PHE A 79 2.93 2.40 1.26
N ARG A 80 2.64 1.57 0.26
CA ARG A 80 3.59 0.55 -0.21
C ARG A 80 4.69 1.19 -1.04
N TYR A 81 5.92 0.75 -0.82
CA TYR A 81 7.07 1.14 -1.61
C TYR A 81 7.71 -0.06 -2.33
N LYS A 82 8.48 0.22 -3.37
CA LYS A 82 9.23 -0.80 -4.12
C LYS A 82 10.41 -1.30 -3.30
N PHE A 83 10.67 -2.61 -3.34
CA PHE A 83 11.91 -3.18 -2.81
C PHE A 83 13.08 -2.78 -3.73
N LEU A 84 14.10 -2.15 -3.17
CA LEU A 84 15.41 -1.91 -3.80
C LEU A 84 16.48 -2.66 -3.00
#